data_AF-A0A836F6G8-F1
#
_entry.id   AF-A0A836F6G8-F1
#
_cell.length_a   1.000
_cell.length_b   1.000
_cell.length_c   1.000
_cell.angle_alpha   90.00
_cell.angle_beta   90.00
_cell.angle_gamma   90.00
#
_symmetry.space_group_name_H-M   'P 1'
#
loop_
_entity.id
_entity.type
_entity.pdbx_description
1 polymer ?
#
loop_
_entity_poly.entity_id
_entity_poly.type
_entity_poly.pdbx_seq_one_letter_code
_entity_poly.pdbx_strand_id
1 'polypeptide(L)'
;MQESVKFNLKEVKSDLLHAIRECSQRGLLHTTKWLAELNYSLKNVDIDDLTIHAKVPEVSEAEDIYTLAKTYFDLKEYDRAAYFTMDCVSPKIRFLHLYSRYLSGEKKKIDDMTDVPPDPLKNETLKYLCADLRSDHLASKLDGYGLYLFGVTLKKLQLIREATDVLVESIHKEPMHWGAWLELAALITDREKLESLCLPNHWMKYFFMAHMYLELQLIDEGLALYCQLQSMGFQKNGYVLAQTAIAVHYRRGKLANSIFRINNYVDNAIETFKRIIDEDPYCLDNMDTYSNLLYVKEMKVELADLAHRATEIDKYRLETCCIVGNYYSLRADHQKAVMYFHRALKMNPQYLSAWTLLGHEFMEMKNTNGAIHSYRQAIGKFFAHFLFASATYIFHFIFFNLLEVNRRDYRAWYGLGQTYEILKMPFYGLYYYKQAQLLRPHDSRMVLALGEAYEKQDKIQDALKCYYKACNVGDIEGMALLKLATLYEKLGEHDHAAAAYSDFVMDEFRSVDRTELSHAYKYLTQYHLKKEQLDQANHYAQKCLTFDETKEEAKVLLRTIAEKRVKVEETSMVVDDMNETDPVIEQRARTDATPGSQLSPMNLSFTPTP
;
A
#
# COMPACT_ATOMS: atom_id res chain seq x y z
N MET A 1 -1.28 26.98 11.54
CA MET A 1 -1.35 27.92 10.41
C MET A 1 0.05 28.02 9.82
N GLN A 2 0.38 27.22 8.81
CA GLN A 2 1.63 27.37 8.06
C GLN A 2 1.41 28.44 7.01
N GLU A 3 2.29 29.44 6.97
CA GLU A 3 2.31 30.47 5.93
C GLU A 3 2.20 29.80 4.56
N SER A 4 1.24 30.23 3.74
CA SER A 4 1.08 29.74 2.39
C SER A 4 2.30 30.14 1.58
N VAL A 5 3.30 29.26 1.50
CA VAL A 5 4.48 29.45 0.65
C VAL A 5 3.97 29.60 -0.78
N LYS A 6 4.09 30.81 -1.34
CA LYS A 6 3.75 31.09 -2.73
C LYS A 6 5.03 30.94 -3.54
N PHE A 7 5.06 29.98 -4.45
CA PHE A 7 6.18 29.86 -5.40
C PHE A 7 6.09 30.98 -6.44
N ASN A 8 7.23 31.57 -6.79
CA ASN A 8 7.30 32.39 -7.99
C ASN A 8 7.31 31.47 -9.21
N LEU A 9 6.15 31.31 -9.86
CA LEU A 9 5.99 30.39 -10.99
C LEU A 9 6.90 30.71 -12.18
N LYS A 10 7.34 31.97 -12.34
CA LYS A 10 8.29 32.36 -13.39
C LYS A 10 9.69 31.80 -13.11
N GLU A 11 10.17 31.89 -11.86
CA GLU A 11 11.45 31.32 -11.43
C GLU A 11 11.44 29.79 -11.57
N VAL A 12 10.37 29.15 -11.08
CA VAL A 12 10.20 27.69 -11.20
C VAL A 12 10.28 27.23 -12.66
N LYS A 13 9.65 27.96 -13.59
CA LYS A 13 9.68 27.63 -15.02
C LYS A 13 11.09 27.80 -15.62
N SER A 14 11.83 28.84 -15.21
CA SER A 14 13.23 29.04 -15.61
C SER A 14 14.13 27.90 -15.13
N ASP A 15 14.01 27.52 -13.86
CA ASP A 15 14.78 26.42 -13.27
C ASP A 15 14.48 25.09 -13.96
N LEU A 16 13.20 24.82 -14.26
CA LEU A 16 12.78 23.64 -15.01
C LEU A 16 13.43 23.59 -16.40
N LEU A 17 13.43 24.69 -17.15
CA LEU A 17 14.04 24.74 -18.49
C LEU A 17 15.56 24.52 -18.44
N HIS A 18 16.26 25.08 -17.45
CA HIS A 18 17.67 24.84 -17.25
C HIS A 18 17.94 23.37 -16.92
N ALA A 19 17.21 22.80 -15.96
CA ALA A 19 17.36 21.41 -15.54
C ALA A 19 17.05 20.40 -16.65
N ILE A 20 16.05 20.69 -17.50
CA ILE A 20 15.71 19.87 -18.68
C ILE A 20 16.91 19.79 -19.64
N ARG A 21 17.60 20.91 -19.89
CA ARG A 21 18.79 20.94 -20.75
C ARG A 21 19.94 20.13 -20.16
N GLU A 22 20.27 20.37 -18.89
CA GLU A 22 21.36 19.67 -18.21
C GLU A 22 21.14 18.16 -18.11
N CYS A 23 19.90 17.72 -17.82
CA CYS A 23 19.53 16.31 -17.74
C CYS A 23 19.49 15.64 -19.12
N SER A 24 18.95 16.32 -20.14
CA SER A 24 18.87 15.82 -21.52
C SER A 24 20.26 15.58 -22.10
N GLN A 25 21.16 16.55 -21.90
CA GLN A 25 22.55 16.44 -22.31
C GLN A 25 23.26 15.24 -21.62
N ARG A 26 22.96 14.98 -20.35
CA ARG A 26 23.52 13.84 -19.62
C ARG A 26 22.85 12.49 -19.92
N GLY A 27 21.79 12.44 -20.72
CA GLY A 27 21.09 11.20 -21.08
C GLY A 27 20.17 10.65 -19.98
N LEU A 28 19.78 11.48 -19.01
CA LEU A 28 18.87 11.11 -17.93
C LEU A 28 17.41 11.23 -18.40
N LEU A 29 16.94 10.23 -19.15
CA LEU A 29 15.66 10.28 -19.87
C LEU A 29 14.43 10.43 -18.95
N HIS A 30 14.33 9.62 -17.89
CA HIS A 30 13.16 9.62 -17.00
C HIS A 30 12.99 10.93 -16.24
N THR A 31 14.08 11.51 -15.72
CA THR A 31 14.02 12.79 -15.04
C THR A 31 13.74 13.93 -16.01
N THR A 32 14.28 13.86 -17.22
CA THR A 32 13.98 14.84 -18.28
C THR A 32 12.50 14.80 -18.66
N LYS A 33 11.91 13.60 -18.80
CA LYS A 33 10.47 13.42 -19.03
C LYS A 33 9.65 14.06 -17.90
N TRP A 34 9.94 13.72 -16.64
CA TRP A 34 9.21 14.23 -15.49
C TRP A 34 9.29 15.77 -15.36
N LEU A 35 10.46 16.35 -15.57
CA LEU A 35 10.65 17.81 -15.57
C LEU A 35 9.90 18.48 -16.75
N ALA A 36 9.88 17.84 -17.93
CA ALA A 36 9.17 18.34 -19.10
C ALA A 36 7.64 18.31 -18.90
N GLU A 37 7.09 17.26 -18.29
CA GLU A 37 5.67 17.17 -17.91
C GLU A 37 5.27 18.28 -16.93
N LEU A 38 6.12 18.53 -15.92
CA LEU A 38 5.94 19.66 -15.01
C LEU A 38 5.97 21.00 -15.73
N ASN A 39 6.94 21.21 -16.63
CA ASN A 39 7.03 22.45 -17.40
C ASN A 39 5.82 22.64 -18.31
N TYR A 40 5.30 21.58 -18.93
CA TYR A 40 4.11 21.63 -19.76
C TYR A 40 2.86 22.06 -18.97
N SER A 41 2.76 21.66 -17.70
CA SER A 41 1.67 22.12 -16.82
C SER A 41 1.69 23.63 -16.58
N LEU A 42 2.86 24.28 -16.70
CA LEU A 42 3.07 25.73 -16.54
C LEU A 42 3.05 26.49 -17.89
N LYS A 43 2.44 25.93 -18.93
CA LYS A 43 2.43 26.54 -20.27
C LYS A 43 1.87 27.97 -20.31
N ASN A 44 0.94 28.32 -19.42
CA ASN A 44 0.30 29.63 -19.37
C ASN A 44 1.14 30.73 -18.70
N VAL A 45 2.32 30.40 -18.16
CA VAL A 45 3.21 31.37 -17.49
C VAL A 45 4.22 31.88 -18.51
N ASP A 46 4.05 33.13 -18.95
CA ASP A 46 5.03 33.79 -19.82
C ASP A 46 6.26 34.21 -19.02
N ILE A 47 7.43 33.82 -19.50
CA ILE A 47 8.71 34.28 -18.99
C ILE A 47 9.08 35.49 -19.84
N ASP A 48 9.19 36.66 -19.20
CA ASP A 48 9.72 37.84 -19.88
C ASP A 48 11.17 37.52 -20.29
N ASP A 49 11.47 37.74 -21.57
CA ASP A 49 12.80 37.55 -22.18
C ASP A 49 13.92 37.90 -21.20
N LEU A 50 14.84 36.95 -20.96
CA LEU A 50 16.28 37.23 -20.85
C LEU A 50 17.10 35.95 -20.68
N THR A 51 18.13 35.86 -21.53
CA THR A 51 19.38 35.10 -21.32
C THR A 51 19.29 33.57 -21.35
N ILE A 52 18.66 33.03 -22.39
CA ILE A 52 19.33 31.89 -23.04
C ILE A 52 20.53 32.49 -23.78
N HIS A 53 21.57 32.88 -23.04
CA HIS A 53 22.90 32.85 -23.62
C HIS A 53 23.14 31.36 -23.89
N ALA A 54 22.73 30.91 -25.07
CA ALA A 54 23.42 29.82 -25.72
C ALA A 54 24.87 30.26 -25.70
N LYS A 55 25.66 29.76 -24.74
CA LYS A 55 27.10 29.73 -24.91
C LYS A 55 27.26 29.12 -26.28
N VAL A 56 27.74 29.93 -27.23
CA VAL A 56 28.20 29.43 -28.51
C VAL A 56 29.07 28.23 -28.17
N PRO A 57 28.83 27.04 -28.75
CA PRO A 57 29.66 25.88 -28.50
C PRO A 57 31.10 26.32 -28.74
N GLU A 58 31.91 26.40 -27.68
CA GLU A 58 33.33 26.66 -27.85
C GLU A 58 33.86 25.43 -28.58
N VAL A 59 34.09 25.56 -29.89
CA VAL A 59 34.58 24.49 -30.76
C VAL A 59 35.83 23.90 -30.12
N SER A 60 35.63 22.77 -29.46
CA SER A 60 36.63 22.10 -28.63
C SER A 60 36.55 20.63 -28.98
N GLU A 61 37.71 19.97 -29.08
CA GLU A 61 37.81 18.53 -29.34
C GLU A 61 36.95 17.72 -28.34
N ALA A 62 36.78 18.24 -27.11
CA ALA A 62 35.91 17.65 -26.10
C ALA A 62 34.42 17.63 -26.51
N GLU A 63 33.95 18.62 -27.26
CA GLU A 63 32.57 18.70 -27.73
C GLU A 63 32.31 17.76 -28.92
N ASP A 64 33.31 17.59 -29.79
CA ASP A 64 33.27 16.58 -30.87
C ASP A 64 33.23 15.16 -30.29
N ILE A 65 34.04 14.88 -29.27
CA ILE A 65 34.02 13.61 -28.54
C ILE A 65 32.66 13.40 -27.85
N TYR A 66 32.14 14.45 -27.21
CA TYR A 66 30.85 14.38 -26.54
C TYR A 66 29.70 14.10 -27.52
N THR A 67 29.62 14.82 -28.64
CA THR A 67 28.56 14.62 -29.63
C THR A 67 28.61 13.21 -30.21
N LEU A 68 29.81 12.70 -30.55
CA LEU A 68 29.99 11.33 -30.99
C LEU A 68 29.53 10.32 -29.93
N ALA A 69 30.04 10.43 -28.70
CA ALA A 69 29.68 9.53 -27.61
C ALA A 69 28.18 9.57 -27.28
N LYS A 70 27.56 10.75 -27.36
CA LYS A 70 26.13 10.94 -27.14
C LYS A 70 25.29 10.24 -28.20
N THR A 71 25.69 10.28 -29.48
CA THR A 71 25.00 9.51 -30.53
C THR A 71 25.05 8.00 -30.28
N TYR A 72 26.21 7.46 -29.86
CA TYR A 72 26.30 6.04 -29.48
C TYR A 72 25.47 5.71 -28.24
N PHE A 73 25.42 6.63 -27.28
CA PHE A 73 24.59 6.49 -26.09
C PHE A 73 23.10 6.41 -26.45
N ASP A 74 22.64 7.29 -27.33
CA ASP A 74 21.23 7.35 -27.76
C ASP A 74 20.83 6.11 -28.59
N LEU A 75 21.77 5.53 -29.34
CA LEU A 75 21.63 4.24 -30.02
C LEU A 75 21.76 3.01 -29.09
N LYS A 76 21.96 3.22 -27.79
CA LYS A 76 22.13 2.16 -26.76
C LYS A 76 23.39 1.29 -26.95
N GLU A 77 24.41 1.85 -27.60
CA GLU A 77 25.74 1.27 -27.79
C GLU A 77 26.70 1.75 -26.68
N TYR A 78 26.37 1.42 -25.43
CA TYR A 78 27.02 2.02 -24.26
C TYR A 78 28.52 1.74 -24.15
N ASP A 79 28.99 0.55 -24.55
CA ASP A 79 30.42 0.21 -24.47
C ASP A 79 31.26 1.10 -25.42
N ARG A 80 30.73 1.47 -26.58
CA ARG A 80 31.39 2.39 -27.52
C ARG A 80 31.43 3.80 -26.95
N ALA A 81 30.31 4.27 -26.41
CA ALA A 81 30.26 5.57 -25.75
C ALA A 81 31.27 5.67 -24.59
N ALA A 82 31.42 4.60 -23.79
CA ALA A 82 32.39 4.53 -22.71
C ALA A 82 33.85 4.59 -23.20
N TYR A 83 34.15 3.93 -24.32
CA TYR A 83 35.51 3.91 -24.90
C TYR A 83 35.99 5.30 -25.32
N PHE A 84 35.19 6.06 -26.06
CA PHE A 84 35.58 7.39 -26.55
C PHE A 84 35.65 8.46 -25.45
N THR A 85 35.05 8.22 -24.28
CA THR A 85 34.96 9.19 -23.18
C THR A 85 35.94 8.95 -22.03
N MET A 86 36.86 7.98 -22.18
CA MET A 86 37.75 7.51 -21.12
C MET A 86 38.69 8.60 -20.57
N ASP A 87 39.30 9.39 -21.46
CA ASP A 87 40.36 10.35 -21.11
C ASP A 87 39.83 11.77 -20.85
N CYS A 88 38.53 11.99 -20.98
CA CYS A 88 37.93 13.31 -20.88
C CYS A 88 37.67 13.75 -19.43
N VAL A 89 38.06 14.99 -19.10
CA VAL A 89 37.95 15.57 -17.75
C VAL A 89 36.70 16.44 -17.56
N SER A 90 36.04 16.86 -18.65
CA SER A 90 34.83 17.69 -18.55
C SER A 90 33.74 16.98 -17.73
N PRO A 91 33.11 17.64 -16.73
CA PRO A 91 32.16 16.99 -15.80
C PRO A 91 31.02 16.24 -16.52
N LYS A 92 30.49 16.84 -17.59
CA LYS A 92 29.41 16.26 -18.40
C LYS A 92 29.85 15.01 -19.18
N ILE A 93 31.06 15.01 -19.72
CA ILE A 93 31.62 13.87 -20.48
C ILE A 93 32.03 12.76 -19.51
N ARG A 94 32.62 13.13 -18.37
CA ARG A 94 32.97 12.20 -17.29
C ARG A 94 31.72 11.51 -16.74
N PHE A 95 30.63 12.24 -16.53
CA PHE A 95 29.35 11.65 -16.17
C PHE A 95 28.85 10.67 -17.24
N LEU A 96 28.88 11.05 -18.52
CA LEU A 96 28.44 10.18 -19.62
C LEU A 96 29.29 8.90 -19.72
N HIS A 97 30.60 8.98 -19.47
CA HIS A 97 31.49 7.82 -19.39
C HIS A 97 31.07 6.85 -18.29
N LEU A 98 30.93 7.36 -17.06
CA LEU A 98 30.56 6.54 -15.90
C LEU A 98 29.15 5.96 -16.06
N TYR A 99 28.21 6.75 -16.58
CA TYR A 99 26.83 6.33 -16.78
C TYR A 99 26.68 5.30 -17.91
N SER A 100 27.44 5.43 -18.99
CA SER A 100 27.46 4.42 -20.06
C SER A 100 28.05 3.08 -19.58
N ARG A 101 29.11 3.10 -18.77
CA ARG A 101 29.62 1.88 -18.10
C ARG A 101 28.59 1.23 -17.18
N TYR A 102 27.84 2.04 -16.43
CA TYR A 102 26.76 1.55 -15.59
C TYR A 102 25.66 0.86 -16.42
N LEU A 103 25.15 1.54 -17.46
CA LEU A 103 24.09 1.01 -18.31
C LEU A 103 24.53 -0.20 -19.14
N SER A 104 25.79 -0.28 -19.57
CA SER A 104 26.30 -1.46 -20.26
C SER A 104 26.35 -2.68 -19.34
N GLY A 105 26.71 -2.48 -18.07
CA GLY A 105 26.64 -3.51 -17.04
C GLY A 105 25.22 -3.99 -16.77
N GLU A 106 24.25 -3.08 -16.59
CA GLU A 106 22.86 -3.46 -16.36
C GLU A 106 22.21 -4.11 -17.60
N LYS A 107 22.57 -3.67 -18.82
CA LYS A 107 22.10 -4.29 -20.07
C LYS A 107 22.57 -5.75 -20.16
N LYS A 108 23.89 -6.00 -19.99
CA LYS A 108 24.46 -7.36 -20.00
C LYS A 108 23.80 -8.26 -18.97
N LYS A 109 23.53 -7.73 -17.77
CA LYS A 109 22.84 -8.47 -16.72
C LYS A 109 21.41 -8.87 -17.10
N ILE A 110 20.66 -8.00 -17.78
CA ILE A 110 19.31 -8.33 -18.26
C ILE A 110 19.37 -9.37 -19.37
N ASP A 111 20.33 -9.25 -20.28
CA ASP A 111 20.55 -10.22 -21.36
C ASP A 111 20.98 -11.58 -20.78
N ASP A 112 21.91 -11.62 -19.83
CA ASP A 112 22.35 -12.85 -19.17
C ASP A 112 21.21 -13.53 -18.37
N MET A 113 20.27 -12.75 -17.82
CA MET A 113 19.10 -13.27 -17.11
C MET A 113 18.15 -14.08 -18.00
N THR A 114 18.17 -13.89 -19.33
CA THR A 114 17.35 -14.71 -20.24
C THR A 114 17.96 -16.09 -20.46
N ASP A 115 19.29 -16.21 -20.34
CA ASP A 115 20.04 -17.39 -20.75
C ASP A 115 20.52 -18.22 -19.56
N VAL A 116 20.83 -17.58 -18.42
CA VAL A 116 21.39 -18.21 -17.22
C VAL A 116 20.67 -17.69 -15.96
N PRO A 117 20.32 -18.57 -14.99
CA PRO A 117 19.77 -18.11 -13.72
C PRO A 117 20.76 -17.18 -13.01
N PRO A 118 20.30 -16.02 -12.50
CA PRO A 118 21.19 -14.96 -12.03
C PRO A 118 21.95 -15.38 -10.78
N ASP A 119 23.28 -15.37 -10.86
CA ASP A 119 24.16 -15.48 -9.69
C ASP A 119 24.22 -14.12 -8.95
N PRO A 120 23.76 -14.03 -7.69
CA PRO A 120 23.72 -12.76 -6.94
C PRO A 120 25.10 -12.14 -6.67
N LEU A 121 26.16 -12.94 -6.82
CA LEU A 121 27.54 -12.58 -6.47
C LEU A 121 28.34 -11.96 -7.64
N LYS A 122 27.83 -12.06 -8.87
CA LYS A 122 28.54 -11.70 -10.12
C LYS A 122 28.33 -10.24 -10.56
N ASN A 123 28.24 -9.30 -9.63
CA ASN A 123 28.24 -7.87 -9.97
C ASN A 123 29.66 -7.29 -9.99
N GLU A 124 30.60 -7.92 -10.69
CA GLU A 124 32.00 -7.47 -10.73
C GLU A 124 32.13 -6.09 -11.39
N THR A 125 31.39 -5.85 -12.47
CA THR A 125 31.38 -4.56 -13.20
C THR A 125 30.96 -3.39 -12.31
N LEU A 126 29.95 -3.59 -11.45
CA LEU A 126 29.49 -2.58 -10.48
C LEU A 126 30.51 -2.33 -9.38
N LYS A 127 31.27 -3.35 -8.94
CA LYS A 127 32.32 -3.18 -7.93
C LYS A 127 33.47 -2.32 -8.46
N TYR A 128 33.93 -2.56 -9.70
CA TYR A 128 34.95 -1.73 -10.33
C TYR A 128 34.46 -0.29 -10.54
N LEU A 129 33.23 -0.12 -11.02
CA LEU A 129 32.64 1.22 -11.17
C LEU A 129 32.54 1.96 -9.82
N CYS A 130 32.16 1.26 -8.75
CA CYS A 130 32.09 1.85 -7.42
C CYS A 130 33.47 2.26 -6.89
N ALA A 131 34.52 1.50 -7.19
CA ALA A 131 35.89 1.86 -6.81
C ALA A 131 36.35 3.14 -7.52
N ASP A 132 36.07 3.24 -8.83
CA ASP A 132 36.38 4.42 -9.64
C ASP A 132 35.62 5.66 -9.13
N LEU A 133 34.31 5.53 -8.87
CA LEU A 133 33.47 6.60 -8.32
C LEU A 133 33.92 7.03 -6.92
N ARG A 134 34.32 6.09 -6.07
CA ARG A 134 34.84 6.41 -4.73
C ARG A 134 36.16 7.17 -4.80
N SER A 135 37.05 6.82 -5.74
CA SER A 135 38.28 7.57 -6.00
C SER A 135 37.98 9.00 -6.47
N ASP A 136 37.04 9.16 -7.42
CA ASP A 136 36.64 10.47 -7.94
C ASP A 136 35.93 11.33 -6.88
N HIS A 137 35.18 10.70 -5.96
CA HIS A 137 34.55 11.36 -4.82
C HIS A 137 35.58 11.90 -3.82
N LEU A 138 36.57 11.09 -3.43
CA LEU A 138 37.66 11.53 -2.54
C LEU A 138 38.47 12.66 -3.17
N ALA A 139 38.62 12.65 -4.50
CA ALA A 139 39.27 13.72 -5.24
C ALA A 139 38.39 14.97 -5.44
N SER A 140 37.14 14.97 -4.94
CA SER A 140 36.15 16.04 -5.13
C SER A 140 35.88 16.41 -6.60
N LYS A 141 36.05 15.45 -7.52
CA LYS A 141 35.88 15.64 -8.98
C LYS A 141 34.44 15.41 -9.47
N LEU A 142 33.56 14.88 -8.63
CA LEU A 142 32.19 14.55 -8.99
C LEU A 142 31.24 15.76 -8.89
N ASP A 143 30.50 15.99 -9.98
CA ASP A 143 29.35 16.89 -10.03
C ASP A 143 28.13 16.29 -9.30
N GLY A 144 27.05 17.08 -9.14
CA GLY A 144 25.82 16.60 -8.48
C GLY A 144 25.25 15.33 -9.12
N TYR A 145 25.37 15.21 -10.44
CA TYR A 145 24.95 14.02 -11.20
C TYR A 145 25.89 12.82 -10.99
N GLY A 146 27.20 13.04 -10.92
CA GLY A 146 28.18 12.01 -10.58
C GLY A 146 27.96 11.44 -9.18
N LEU A 147 27.64 12.29 -8.20
CA LEU A 147 27.23 11.84 -6.87
C LEU A 147 25.93 11.04 -6.89
N TYR A 148 24.95 11.43 -7.73
CA TYR A 148 23.74 10.63 -7.93
C TYR A 148 24.07 9.22 -8.42
N LEU A 149 24.92 9.10 -9.45
CA LEU A 149 25.34 7.79 -9.95
C LEU A 149 26.10 6.99 -8.89
N PHE A 150 26.94 7.65 -8.09
CA PHE A 150 27.61 7.02 -6.95
C PHE A 150 26.60 6.49 -5.93
N GLY A 151 25.60 7.28 -5.54
CA GLY A 151 24.50 6.83 -4.68
C GLY A 151 23.73 5.63 -5.24
N VAL A 152 23.42 5.63 -6.54
CA VAL A 152 22.74 4.50 -7.22
C VAL A 152 23.59 3.23 -7.18
N THR A 153 24.90 3.34 -7.47
CA THR A 153 25.81 2.18 -7.42
C THR A 153 25.96 1.63 -6.00
N LEU A 154 26.11 2.50 -5.00
CA LEU A 154 26.14 2.11 -3.58
C LEU A 154 24.84 1.43 -3.15
N LYS A 155 23.69 1.95 -3.58
CA LYS A 155 22.37 1.34 -3.32
C LYS A 155 22.28 -0.06 -3.92
N LYS A 156 22.69 -0.26 -5.19
CA LYS A 156 22.69 -1.58 -5.85
C LYS A 156 23.69 -2.55 -5.19
N LEU A 157 24.76 -2.04 -4.58
CA LEU A 157 25.71 -2.79 -3.75
C LEU A 157 25.25 -2.95 -2.29
N GLN A 158 24.05 -2.47 -1.93
CA GLN A 158 23.44 -2.57 -0.60
C GLN A 158 24.17 -1.80 0.52
N LEU A 159 24.99 -0.81 0.17
CA LEU A 159 25.64 0.11 1.12
C LEU A 159 24.71 1.29 1.43
N ILE A 160 23.60 1.02 2.13
CA ILE A 160 22.48 1.97 2.31
C ILE A 160 22.88 3.26 3.05
N ARG A 161 23.69 3.15 4.11
CA ARG A 161 24.10 4.31 4.90
C ARG A 161 24.92 5.29 4.07
N GLU A 162 26.01 4.80 3.46
CA GLU A 162 26.84 5.60 2.55
C GLU A 162 26.03 6.14 1.37
N ALA A 163 25.13 5.33 0.79
CA ALA A 163 24.27 5.78 -0.31
C ALA A 163 23.35 6.94 0.10
N THR A 164 22.81 6.91 1.33
CA THR A 164 21.94 7.97 1.84
C THR A 164 22.71 9.29 1.96
N ASP A 165 23.89 9.26 2.56
CA ASP A 165 24.73 10.45 2.76
C ASP A 165 25.16 11.06 1.41
N VAL A 166 25.59 10.22 0.46
CA VAL A 166 26.00 10.64 -0.88
C VAL A 166 24.83 11.21 -1.68
N LEU A 167 23.63 10.62 -1.59
CA LEU A 167 22.45 11.14 -2.27
C LEU A 167 22.00 12.48 -1.68
N VAL A 168 22.12 12.65 -0.36
CA VAL A 168 21.87 13.95 0.28
C VAL A 168 22.87 14.99 -0.22
N GLU A 169 24.17 14.67 -0.33
CA GLU A 169 25.16 15.58 -0.91
C GLU A 169 24.83 15.92 -2.38
N SER A 170 24.43 14.92 -3.18
CA SER A 170 23.98 15.11 -4.57
C SER A 170 22.84 16.12 -4.65
N ILE A 171 21.83 15.98 -3.79
CA ILE A 171 20.67 16.86 -3.72
C ILE A 171 21.04 18.30 -3.29
N HIS A 172 22.04 18.47 -2.42
CA HIS A 172 22.53 19.81 -2.06
C HIS A 172 23.23 20.50 -3.22
N LYS A 173 23.97 19.75 -4.06
CA LYS A 173 24.62 20.32 -5.25
C LYS A 173 23.62 20.61 -6.38
N GLU A 174 22.70 19.68 -6.65
CA GLU A 174 21.74 19.76 -7.76
C GLU A 174 20.32 19.37 -7.31
N PRO A 175 19.56 20.30 -6.68
CA PRO A 175 18.23 20.01 -6.14
C PRO A 175 17.18 19.75 -7.22
N MET A 176 17.44 20.11 -8.48
CA MET A 176 16.51 19.94 -9.60
C MET A 176 16.47 18.51 -10.15
N HIS A 177 17.46 17.68 -9.81
CA HIS A 177 17.53 16.32 -10.31
C HIS A 177 16.57 15.38 -9.55
N TRP A 178 15.36 15.17 -10.09
CA TRP A 178 14.33 14.31 -9.48
C TRP A 178 14.78 12.87 -9.19
N GLY A 179 15.71 12.34 -9.97
CA GLY A 179 16.21 10.97 -9.82
C GLY A 179 16.87 10.75 -8.45
N ALA A 180 17.65 11.71 -7.96
CA ALA A 180 18.28 11.62 -6.65
C ALA A 180 17.25 11.59 -5.52
N TRP A 181 16.19 12.39 -5.61
CA TRP A 181 15.09 12.38 -4.66
C TRP A 181 14.33 11.06 -4.66
N LEU A 182 14.05 10.50 -5.82
CA LEU A 182 13.34 9.22 -5.95
C LEU A 182 14.18 8.05 -5.41
N GLU A 183 15.47 8.04 -5.69
CA GLU A 183 16.38 7.01 -5.17
C GLU A 183 16.55 7.11 -3.66
N LEU A 184 16.64 8.34 -3.13
CA LEU A 184 16.64 8.59 -1.69
C LEU A 184 15.33 8.14 -1.04
N ALA A 185 14.19 8.37 -1.69
CA ALA A 185 12.88 7.99 -1.17
C ALA A 185 12.76 6.47 -0.92
N ALA A 186 13.34 5.68 -1.81
CA ALA A 186 13.39 4.23 -1.67
C ALA A 186 14.26 3.75 -0.50
N LEU A 187 15.23 4.55 -0.04
CA LEU A 187 16.11 4.19 1.10
C LEU A 187 15.49 4.52 2.47
N ILE A 188 14.61 5.52 2.54
CA ILE A 188 14.06 6.01 3.81
C ILE A 188 12.91 5.13 4.28
N THR A 189 13.15 4.27 5.26
CA THR A 189 12.16 3.32 5.81
C THR A 189 11.23 3.92 6.85
N ASP A 190 11.72 4.89 7.63
CA ASP A 190 11.06 5.34 8.86
C ASP A 190 10.92 6.86 8.87
N ARG A 191 9.92 7.34 9.60
CA ARG A 191 9.68 8.76 9.81
C ARG A 191 10.85 9.44 10.53
N GLU A 192 11.44 8.78 11.53
CA GLU A 192 12.58 9.33 12.28
C GLU A 192 13.79 9.57 11.37
N LYS A 193 14.04 8.65 10.43
CA LYS A 193 15.10 8.83 9.43
C LYS A 193 14.79 10.05 8.56
N LEU A 194 13.55 10.22 8.09
CA LEU A 194 13.16 11.40 7.31
C LEU A 194 13.40 12.72 8.07
N GLU A 195 13.07 12.76 9.36
CA GLU A 195 13.24 13.94 10.21
C GLU A 195 14.73 14.22 10.54
N SER A 196 15.58 13.19 10.57
CA SER A 196 17.02 13.33 10.80
C SER A 196 17.80 13.90 9.60
N LEU A 197 17.22 13.85 8.39
CA LEU A 197 17.90 14.27 7.18
C LEU A 197 17.84 15.80 6.99
N CYS A 198 19.01 16.40 6.87
CA CYS A 198 19.14 17.80 6.47
C CYS A 198 18.92 17.91 4.95
N LEU A 199 17.72 18.33 4.53
CA LEU A 199 17.38 18.53 3.12
C LEU A 199 17.38 20.01 2.74
N PRO A 200 17.84 20.38 1.54
CA PRO A 200 17.89 21.78 1.11
C PRO A 200 16.50 22.41 1.07
N ASN A 201 16.44 23.71 1.37
CA ASN A 201 15.19 24.47 1.31
C ASN A 201 14.89 24.87 -0.14
N HIS A 202 14.29 23.96 -0.90
CA HIS A 202 13.93 24.13 -2.30
C HIS A 202 12.48 23.67 -2.54
N TRP A 203 11.80 24.21 -3.55
CA TRP A 203 10.41 23.86 -3.84
C TRP A 203 10.22 22.37 -4.24
N MET A 204 11.26 21.73 -4.79
CA MET A 204 11.30 20.29 -5.05
C MET A 204 11.12 19.43 -3.79
N LYS A 205 11.49 19.96 -2.62
CA LYS A 205 11.28 19.29 -1.34
C LYS A 205 9.81 18.99 -1.08
N TYR A 206 8.88 19.82 -1.54
CA TYR A 206 7.44 19.58 -1.35
C TYR A 206 6.96 18.36 -2.13
N PHE A 207 7.43 18.17 -3.36
CA PHE A 207 7.15 16.95 -4.15
C PHE A 207 7.74 15.71 -3.50
N PHE A 208 8.97 15.81 -3.01
CA PHE A 208 9.63 14.74 -2.28
C PHE A 208 8.89 14.37 -0.99
N MET A 209 8.54 15.36 -0.15
CA MET A 209 7.82 15.12 1.11
C MET A 209 6.43 14.52 0.84
N ALA A 210 5.72 14.99 -0.18
CA ALA A 210 4.43 14.43 -0.57
C ALA A 210 4.56 12.95 -0.98
N HIS A 211 5.55 12.64 -1.83
CA HIS A 211 5.82 11.26 -2.24
C HIS A 211 6.23 10.37 -1.05
N MET A 212 7.11 10.88 -0.18
CA MET A 212 7.56 10.18 1.03
C MET A 212 6.43 9.88 2.00
N TYR A 213 5.51 10.81 2.21
CA TYR A 213 4.37 10.58 3.08
C TYR A 213 3.45 9.49 2.54
N LEU A 214 3.27 9.37 1.23
CA LEU A 214 2.52 8.24 0.66
C LEU A 214 3.24 6.91 0.90
N GLU A 215 4.55 6.86 0.67
CA GLU A 215 5.36 5.66 0.88
C GLU A 215 5.39 5.23 2.36
N LEU A 216 5.46 6.18 3.29
CA LEU A 216 5.39 5.97 4.75
C LEU A 216 3.97 5.74 5.27
N GLN A 217 2.97 5.65 4.38
CA GLN A 217 1.56 5.42 4.73
C GLN A 217 0.88 6.57 5.53
N LEU A 218 1.49 7.76 5.54
CA LEU A 218 0.96 9.03 6.07
C LEU A 218 0.09 9.74 5.00
N ILE A 219 -1.03 9.10 4.67
CA ILE A 219 -1.81 9.45 3.48
C ILE A 219 -2.47 10.82 3.60
N ASP A 220 -2.96 11.21 4.79
CA ASP A 220 -3.69 12.48 4.94
C ASP A 220 -2.74 13.68 4.77
N GLU A 221 -1.53 13.59 5.34
CA GLU A 221 -0.49 14.59 5.20
C GLU A 221 0.03 14.67 3.75
N GLY A 222 0.24 13.52 3.10
CA GLY A 222 0.62 13.46 1.69
C GLY A 222 -0.44 14.05 0.76
N LEU A 223 -1.71 13.72 0.96
CA LEU A 223 -2.84 14.28 0.21
C LEU A 223 -2.94 15.80 0.37
N ALA A 224 -2.81 16.30 1.60
CA ALA A 224 -2.84 17.73 1.87
C ALA A 224 -1.74 18.47 1.09
N LEU A 225 -0.52 17.93 1.04
CA LEU A 225 0.58 18.49 0.25
C LEU A 225 0.31 18.44 -1.26
N TYR A 226 -0.24 17.34 -1.79
CA TYR A 226 -0.59 17.30 -3.22
C TYR A 226 -1.72 18.26 -3.58
N CYS A 227 -2.74 18.40 -2.74
CA CYS A 227 -3.78 19.42 -2.92
C CYS A 227 -3.19 20.84 -2.87
N GLN A 228 -2.20 21.07 -2.00
CA GLN A 228 -1.46 22.33 -1.95
C GLN A 228 -0.71 22.57 -3.28
N LEU A 229 0.02 21.57 -3.80
CA LEU A 229 0.71 21.65 -5.09
C LEU A 229 -0.26 21.91 -6.26
N GLN A 230 -1.45 21.32 -6.25
CA GLN A 230 -2.50 21.62 -7.22
C GLN A 230 -2.96 23.08 -7.11
N SER A 231 -3.20 23.58 -5.89
CA SER A 231 -3.60 24.97 -5.66
C SER A 231 -2.54 25.99 -6.10
N MET A 232 -1.27 25.58 -6.11
CA MET A 232 -0.12 26.40 -6.49
C MET A 232 0.07 26.55 -8.01
N GLY A 233 -0.65 25.79 -8.84
CA GLY A 233 -0.59 25.91 -10.31
C GLY A 233 -0.39 24.59 -11.06
N PHE A 234 -0.10 23.49 -10.36
CA PHE A 234 0.15 22.16 -10.97
C PHE A 234 -1.13 21.32 -11.13
N GLN A 235 -2.27 21.95 -11.44
CA GLN A 235 -3.58 21.27 -11.48
C GLN A 235 -3.66 20.21 -12.59
N LYS A 236 -3.06 20.50 -13.76
CA LYS A 236 -3.10 19.65 -14.96
C LYS A 236 -1.90 18.69 -15.06
N ASN A 237 -1.09 18.59 -14.02
CA ASN A 237 0.06 17.70 -14.08
C ASN A 237 -0.40 16.25 -13.88
N GLY A 238 -0.26 15.44 -14.93
CA GLY A 238 -0.58 14.01 -14.91
C GLY A 238 0.10 13.25 -13.75
N TYR A 239 1.35 13.59 -13.41
CA TYR A 239 2.04 12.97 -12.27
C TYR A 239 1.35 13.28 -10.93
N VAL A 240 1.04 14.55 -10.67
CA VAL A 240 0.37 14.96 -9.42
C VAL A 240 -1.02 14.36 -9.35
N LEU A 241 -1.77 14.36 -10.47
CA LEU A 241 -3.09 13.73 -10.56
C LEU A 241 -3.03 12.22 -10.26
N ALA A 242 -2.09 11.50 -10.88
CA ALA A 242 -1.91 10.07 -10.65
C ALA A 242 -1.55 9.79 -9.18
N GLN A 243 -0.61 10.54 -8.59
CA GLN A 243 -0.25 10.38 -7.18
C GLN A 243 -1.41 10.73 -6.24
N THR A 244 -2.23 11.75 -6.55
CA THR A 244 -3.45 12.01 -5.77
C THR A 244 -4.45 10.88 -5.84
N ALA A 245 -4.65 10.28 -7.02
CA ALA A 245 -5.56 9.15 -7.18
C ALA A 245 -5.07 7.91 -6.39
N ILE A 246 -3.77 7.63 -6.46
CA ILE A 246 -3.11 6.56 -5.69
C ILE A 246 -3.28 6.82 -4.18
N ALA A 247 -3.07 8.05 -3.73
CA ALA A 247 -3.21 8.43 -2.34
C ALA A 247 -4.66 8.31 -1.84
N VAL A 248 -5.64 8.74 -2.64
CA VAL A 248 -7.07 8.55 -2.34
C VAL A 248 -7.41 7.07 -2.23
N HIS A 249 -6.88 6.22 -3.11
CA HIS A 249 -7.03 4.78 -3.01
C HIS A 249 -6.45 4.23 -1.69
N TYR A 250 -5.23 4.62 -1.33
CA TYR A 250 -4.62 4.17 -0.07
C TYR A 250 -5.35 4.67 1.17
N ARG A 251 -6.03 5.82 1.09
CA ARG A 251 -6.87 6.38 2.17
C ARG A 251 -8.03 5.45 2.52
N ARG A 252 -8.48 4.62 1.57
CA ARG A 252 -9.50 3.59 1.79
C ARG A 252 -9.19 2.74 3.03
N GLY A 253 -7.93 2.44 3.33
CA GLY A 253 -7.57 1.61 4.48
C GLY A 253 -7.67 2.30 5.85
N LYS A 254 -7.71 3.65 5.92
CA LYS A 254 -7.58 4.40 7.19
C LYS A 254 -8.89 4.96 7.75
N LEU A 255 -9.87 5.28 6.90
CA LEU A 255 -11.11 5.97 7.29
C LEU A 255 -12.39 5.23 6.88
N ALA A 256 -12.27 3.92 6.69
CA ALA A 256 -13.30 3.02 6.18
C ALA A 256 -14.34 2.61 7.23
N ASN A 257 -14.81 3.56 8.05
CA ASN A 257 -15.85 3.26 9.05
C ASN A 257 -17.21 2.94 8.39
N SER A 258 -17.35 3.09 7.06
CA SER A 258 -18.53 2.63 6.30
C SER A 258 -18.21 2.31 4.84
N ILE A 259 -18.84 1.25 4.31
CA ILE A 259 -18.76 0.79 2.91
C ILE A 259 -19.12 1.92 1.92
N PHE A 260 -20.09 2.78 2.27
CA PHE A 260 -20.48 3.93 1.46
C PHE A 260 -19.32 4.93 1.24
N ARG A 261 -18.53 5.20 2.28
CA ARG A 261 -17.35 6.07 2.17
C ARG A 261 -16.26 5.43 1.33
N ILE A 262 -16.04 4.12 1.47
CA ILE A 262 -15.08 3.36 0.67
C ILE A 262 -15.43 3.45 -0.82
N ASN A 263 -16.68 3.21 -1.17
CA ASN A 263 -17.15 3.28 -2.54
C ASN A 263 -16.92 4.68 -3.11
N ASN A 264 -17.29 5.72 -2.36
CA ASN A 264 -17.08 7.11 -2.77
C ASN A 264 -15.60 7.45 -3.03
N TYR A 265 -14.66 6.99 -2.19
CA TYR A 265 -13.23 7.22 -2.44
C TYR A 265 -12.70 6.48 -3.66
N VAL A 266 -13.14 5.24 -3.89
CA VAL A 266 -12.74 4.47 -5.08
C VAL A 266 -13.33 5.11 -6.34
N ASP A 267 -14.57 5.58 -6.29
CA ASP A 267 -15.23 6.26 -7.41
C ASP A 267 -14.53 7.57 -7.77
N ASN A 268 -14.12 8.37 -6.78
CA ASN A 268 -13.33 9.58 -6.99
C ASN A 268 -11.94 9.28 -7.60
N ALA A 269 -11.29 8.20 -7.17
CA ALA A 269 -10.02 7.77 -7.76
C ALA A 269 -10.21 7.35 -9.24
N ILE A 270 -11.27 6.61 -9.56
CA ILE A 270 -11.62 6.21 -10.93
C ILE A 270 -11.89 7.45 -11.80
N GLU A 271 -12.65 8.43 -11.30
CA GLU A 271 -12.92 9.68 -12.02
C GLU A 271 -11.63 10.47 -12.29
N THR A 272 -10.72 10.50 -11.33
CA THR A 272 -9.40 11.15 -11.50
C THR A 272 -8.57 10.45 -12.59
N PHE A 273 -8.57 9.11 -12.64
CA PHE A 273 -7.88 8.36 -13.70
C PHE A 273 -8.55 8.54 -15.07
N LYS A 274 -9.88 8.60 -15.13
CA LYS A 274 -10.60 8.93 -16.38
C LYS A 274 -10.19 10.31 -16.89
N ARG A 275 -10.10 11.32 -16.02
CA ARG A 275 -9.59 12.65 -16.39
C ARG A 275 -8.15 12.60 -16.91
N ILE A 276 -7.26 11.81 -16.32
CA ILE A 276 -5.88 11.64 -16.82
C ILE A 276 -5.89 11.06 -18.24
N ILE A 277 -6.74 10.08 -18.50
CA ILE A 277 -6.88 9.45 -19.81
C ILE A 277 -7.49 10.41 -20.85
N ASP A 278 -8.42 11.27 -20.43
CA ASP A 278 -9.01 12.28 -21.30
C ASP A 278 -8.01 13.39 -21.68
N GLU A 279 -7.12 13.76 -20.75
CA GLU A 279 -6.05 14.74 -20.99
C GLU A 279 -4.88 14.17 -21.81
N ASP A 280 -4.48 12.91 -21.53
CA ASP A 280 -3.45 12.18 -22.27
C ASP A 280 -3.93 10.76 -22.63
N PRO A 281 -4.49 10.57 -23.84
CA PRO A 281 -5.01 9.27 -24.29
C PRO A 281 -3.98 8.15 -24.41
N TYR A 282 -2.69 8.49 -24.49
CA TYR A 282 -1.58 7.55 -24.70
C TYR A 282 -0.77 7.29 -23.42
N CYS A 283 -1.17 7.88 -22.28
CA CYS A 283 -0.49 7.68 -21.01
C CYS A 283 -0.71 6.26 -20.47
N LEU A 284 0.38 5.51 -20.30
CA LEU A 284 0.38 4.19 -19.67
C LEU A 284 0.99 4.20 -18.26
N ASP A 285 1.51 5.35 -17.80
CA ASP A 285 2.12 5.46 -16.46
C ASP A 285 1.03 5.34 -15.37
N ASN A 286 1.29 4.52 -14.34
CA ASN A 286 0.37 4.24 -13.21
C ASN A 286 -0.99 3.62 -13.61
N MET A 287 -1.19 3.21 -14.86
CA MET A 287 -2.42 2.58 -15.33
C MET A 287 -2.61 1.15 -14.78
N ASP A 288 -1.53 0.55 -14.28
CA ASP A 288 -1.57 -0.67 -13.49
C ASP A 288 -2.40 -0.48 -12.21
N THR A 289 -2.23 0.64 -11.50
CA THR A 289 -3.02 0.97 -10.31
C THR A 289 -4.49 1.21 -10.65
N TYR A 290 -4.76 1.87 -11.78
CA TYR A 290 -6.12 2.03 -12.29
C TYR A 290 -6.77 0.68 -12.62
N SER A 291 -6.04 -0.23 -13.26
CA SER A 291 -6.54 -1.59 -13.53
C SER A 291 -6.82 -2.39 -12.26
N ASN A 292 -6.02 -2.22 -11.20
CA ASN A 292 -6.27 -2.83 -9.89
C ASN A 292 -7.56 -2.27 -9.25
N LEU A 293 -7.84 -0.98 -9.42
CA LEU A 293 -9.09 -0.37 -8.95
C LEU A 293 -10.31 -0.94 -9.67
N LEU A 294 -10.24 -1.01 -11.01
CA LEU A 294 -11.32 -1.58 -11.83
C LEU A 294 -11.55 -3.07 -11.52
N TYR A 295 -10.47 -3.81 -11.25
CA TYR A 295 -10.53 -5.20 -10.82
C TYR A 295 -11.28 -5.35 -9.49
N VAL A 296 -10.92 -4.55 -8.48
CA VAL A 296 -11.56 -4.58 -7.16
C VAL A 296 -13.03 -4.14 -7.19
N LYS A 297 -13.41 -3.25 -8.11
CA LYS A 297 -14.81 -2.87 -8.37
C LYS A 297 -15.55 -3.82 -9.32
N GLU A 298 -14.88 -4.85 -9.83
CA GLU A 298 -15.39 -5.84 -10.79
C GLU A 298 -15.97 -5.23 -12.09
N MET A 299 -15.44 -4.09 -12.53
CA MET A 299 -15.88 -3.37 -13.73
C MET A 299 -15.31 -4.01 -15.01
N LYS A 300 -15.90 -5.13 -15.43
CA LYS A 300 -15.43 -5.95 -16.57
C LYS A 300 -15.32 -5.19 -17.89
N VAL A 301 -16.27 -4.30 -18.18
CA VAL A 301 -16.33 -3.59 -19.47
C VAL A 301 -15.23 -2.53 -19.57
N GLU A 302 -15.08 -1.70 -18.53
CA GLU A 302 -14.05 -0.65 -18.51
C GLU A 302 -12.63 -1.24 -18.49
N LEU A 303 -12.43 -2.35 -17.76
CA LEU A 303 -11.14 -3.04 -17.75
C LEU A 303 -10.81 -3.67 -19.11
N ALA A 304 -11.80 -4.17 -19.84
CA ALA A 304 -11.61 -4.70 -21.19
C ALA A 304 -11.18 -3.59 -22.16
N ASP A 305 -11.88 -2.44 -22.14
CA ASP A 305 -11.54 -1.29 -22.97
C ASP A 305 -10.12 -0.81 -22.70
N LEU A 306 -9.77 -0.64 -21.41
CA LEU A 306 -8.42 -0.27 -20.99
C LEU A 306 -7.36 -1.26 -21.49
N ALA A 307 -7.62 -2.57 -21.38
CA ALA A 307 -6.68 -3.60 -21.83
C ALA A 307 -6.48 -3.60 -23.35
N HIS A 308 -7.55 -3.41 -24.12
CA HIS A 308 -7.46 -3.28 -25.58
C HIS A 308 -6.66 -2.05 -25.99
N ARG A 309 -7.00 -0.88 -25.43
CA ARG A 309 -6.29 0.37 -25.69
C ARG A 309 -4.81 0.28 -25.30
N ALA A 310 -4.49 -0.23 -24.12
CA ALA A 310 -3.09 -0.37 -23.68
C ALA A 310 -2.28 -1.27 -24.62
N THR A 311 -2.90 -2.32 -25.17
CA THR A 311 -2.25 -3.23 -26.13
C THR A 311 -2.03 -2.58 -27.49
N GLU A 312 -2.93 -1.69 -27.93
CA GLU A 312 -2.80 -0.92 -29.17
C GLU A 312 -1.69 0.14 -29.07
N ILE A 313 -1.53 0.76 -27.90
CA ILE A 313 -0.49 1.77 -27.64
C ILE A 313 0.89 1.12 -27.57
N ASP A 314 1.09 0.20 -26.62
CA ASP A 314 2.35 -0.52 -26.45
C ASP A 314 2.15 -1.89 -25.79
N LYS A 315 2.37 -2.94 -26.57
CA LYS A 315 2.26 -4.35 -26.14
C LYS A 315 3.43 -4.82 -25.26
N TYR A 316 4.60 -4.18 -25.31
CA TYR A 316 5.83 -4.64 -24.65
C TYR A 316 6.19 -3.78 -23.43
N ARG A 317 5.17 -3.22 -22.80
CA ARG A 317 5.30 -2.42 -21.59
C ARG A 317 4.86 -3.18 -20.34
N LEU A 318 5.50 -2.91 -19.21
CA LEU A 318 5.25 -3.61 -17.94
C LEU A 318 3.86 -3.32 -17.39
N GLU A 319 3.40 -2.07 -17.50
CA GLU A 319 2.06 -1.65 -17.09
C GLU A 319 1.00 -2.35 -17.95
N THR A 320 1.16 -2.36 -19.28
CA THR A 320 0.25 -3.06 -20.21
C THR A 320 0.13 -4.55 -19.89
N CYS A 321 1.26 -5.23 -19.63
CA CYS A 321 1.22 -6.65 -19.28
C CYS A 321 0.44 -6.90 -17.98
N CYS A 322 0.52 -5.99 -17.01
CA CYS A 322 -0.24 -6.10 -15.77
C CYS A 322 -1.74 -5.81 -15.96
N ILE A 323 -2.08 -4.81 -16.76
CA ILE A 323 -3.47 -4.50 -17.13
C ILE A 323 -4.13 -5.71 -17.81
N VAL A 324 -3.45 -6.29 -18.80
CA VAL A 324 -3.93 -7.47 -19.53
C VAL A 324 -3.99 -8.69 -18.62
N GLY A 325 -3.04 -8.86 -17.70
CA GLY A 325 -3.07 -9.89 -16.66
C GLY A 325 -4.32 -9.78 -15.78
N ASN A 326 -4.60 -8.58 -15.26
CA ASN A 326 -5.79 -8.29 -14.45
C ASN A 326 -7.10 -8.52 -15.23
N TYR A 327 -7.13 -8.17 -16.52
CA TYR A 327 -8.26 -8.46 -17.40
C TYR A 327 -8.53 -9.97 -17.54
N TYR A 328 -7.49 -10.79 -17.76
CA TYR A 328 -7.65 -12.24 -17.83
C TYR A 328 -7.99 -12.87 -16.48
N SER A 329 -7.45 -12.33 -15.38
CA SER A 329 -7.80 -12.73 -14.02
C SER A 329 -9.30 -12.51 -13.75
N LEU A 330 -9.84 -11.34 -14.10
CA LEU A 330 -11.27 -11.03 -13.93
C LEU A 330 -12.18 -11.89 -14.83
N ARG A 331 -11.62 -12.42 -15.94
CA ARG A 331 -12.27 -13.41 -16.82
C ARG A 331 -12.13 -14.86 -16.31
N ALA A 332 -11.47 -15.08 -15.18
CA ALA A 332 -11.11 -16.39 -14.62
C ALA A 332 -10.20 -17.27 -15.50
N ASP A 333 -9.46 -16.66 -16.44
CA ASP A 333 -8.43 -17.35 -17.24
C ASP A 333 -7.05 -17.15 -16.60
N HIS A 334 -6.85 -17.80 -15.45
CA HIS A 334 -5.66 -17.65 -14.60
C HIS A 334 -4.36 -18.06 -15.30
N GLN A 335 -4.42 -19.04 -16.22
CA GLN A 335 -3.23 -19.49 -16.96
C GLN A 335 -2.69 -18.38 -17.88
N LYS A 336 -3.58 -17.69 -18.60
CA LYS A 336 -3.17 -16.54 -19.42
C LYS A 336 -2.71 -15.37 -18.55
N ALA A 337 -3.40 -15.09 -17.44
CA ALA A 337 -3.00 -14.04 -16.51
C ALA A 337 -1.54 -14.24 -16.03
N VAL A 338 -1.22 -15.46 -15.58
CA VAL A 338 0.13 -15.86 -15.16
C VAL A 338 1.17 -15.68 -16.26
N MET A 339 0.84 -16.03 -17.51
CA MET A 339 1.74 -15.82 -18.65
C MET A 339 2.07 -14.33 -18.85
N TYR A 340 1.08 -13.44 -18.74
CA TYR A 340 1.29 -11.99 -18.88
C TYR A 340 2.05 -11.39 -17.70
N PHE A 341 1.79 -11.83 -16.46
CA PHE A 341 2.58 -11.40 -15.30
C PHE A 341 4.04 -11.88 -15.39
N HIS A 342 4.29 -13.12 -15.83
CA HIS A 342 5.65 -13.59 -16.10
C HIS A 342 6.33 -12.78 -17.20
N ARG A 343 5.60 -12.36 -18.24
CA ARG A 343 6.15 -11.48 -19.27
C ARG A 343 6.55 -10.11 -18.72
N ALA A 344 5.75 -9.53 -17.82
CA ALA A 344 6.11 -8.31 -17.10
C ALA A 344 7.42 -8.47 -16.30
N LEU A 345 7.54 -9.59 -15.57
CA LEU A 345 8.71 -9.89 -14.75
C LEU A 345 9.97 -10.19 -15.56
N LYS A 346 9.85 -10.74 -16.77
CA LYS A 346 10.98 -10.90 -17.69
C LYS A 346 11.55 -9.55 -18.14
N MET A 347 10.70 -8.54 -18.30
CA MET A 347 11.14 -7.19 -18.68
C MET A 347 11.75 -6.44 -17.51
N ASN A 348 11.10 -6.50 -16.34
CA ASN A 348 11.63 -5.94 -15.11
C ASN A 348 11.42 -6.90 -13.92
N PRO A 349 12.47 -7.61 -13.49
CA PRO A 349 12.39 -8.51 -12.34
C PRO A 349 12.14 -7.79 -11.01
N GLN A 350 12.45 -6.50 -10.93
CA GLN A 350 12.29 -5.68 -9.72
C GLN A 350 10.86 -5.14 -9.56
N TYR A 351 9.95 -5.44 -10.49
CA TYR A 351 8.60 -4.91 -10.45
C TYR A 351 7.71 -5.67 -9.44
N LEU A 352 7.47 -5.04 -8.29
CA LEU A 352 6.89 -5.69 -7.11
C LEU A 352 5.41 -6.06 -7.28
N SER A 353 4.62 -5.17 -7.87
CA SER A 353 3.18 -5.39 -8.01
C SER A 353 2.88 -6.64 -8.86
N ALA A 354 3.66 -6.90 -9.93
CA ALA A 354 3.48 -8.15 -10.70
C ALA A 354 3.80 -9.41 -9.89
N TRP A 355 4.79 -9.41 -8.99
CA TRP A 355 5.05 -10.57 -8.12
C TRP A 355 3.88 -10.83 -7.17
N THR A 356 3.25 -9.79 -6.63
CA THR A 356 2.05 -9.95 -5.78
C THR A 356 0.85 -10.48 -6.56
N LEU A 357 0.56 -9.90 -7.73
CA LEU A 357 -0.54 -10.34 -8.59
C LEU A 357 -0.34 -11.79 -9.07
N LEU A 358 0.89 -12.15 -9.45
CA LEU A 358 1.25 -13.52 -9.80
C LEU A 358 1.02 -14.49 -8.62
N GLY A 359 1.31 -14.06 -7.38
CA GLY A 359 1.01 -14.84 -6.17
C GLY A 359 -0.48 -15.08 -5.98
N HIS A 360 -1.32 -14.07 -6.25
CA HIS A 360 -2.77 -14.20 -6.20
C HIS A 360 -3.29 -15.17 -7.27
N GLU A 361 -2.80 -15.10 -8.51
CA GLU A 361 -3.21 -16.06 -9.55
C GLU A 361 -2.81 -17.50 -9.22
N PHE A 362 -1.63 -17.71 -8.63
CA PHE A 362 -1.23 -19.04 -8.18
C PHE A 362 -2.12 -19.56 -7.04
N MET A 363 -2.62 -18.68 -6.17
CA MET A 363 -3.58 -19.04 -5.13
C MET A 363 -4.92 -19.48 -5.70
N GLU A 364 -5.47 -18.76 -6.69
CA GLU A 364 -6.70 -19.14 -7.38
C GLU A 364 -6.55 -20.49 -8.11
N MET A 365 -5.38 -20.75 -8.70
CA MET A 365 -5.05 -22.05 -9.30
C MET A 365 -4.72 -23.15 -8.28
N LYS A 366 -4.79 -22.86 -6.97
CA LYS A 366 -4.42 -23.76 -5.85
C LYS A 366 -2.96 -24.25 -5.86
N ASN A 367 -2.09 -23.55 -6.58
CA ASN A 367 -0.65 -23.80 -6.57
C ASN A 367 0.02 -23.02 -5.44
N THR A 368 -0.08 -23.53 -4.22
CA THR A 368 0.45 -22.88 -3.01
C THR A 368 1.97 -22.70 -3.03
N ASN A 369 2.72 -23.65 -3.60
CA ASN A 369 4.18 -23.57 -3.71
C ASN A 369 4.62 -22.42 -4.63
N GLY A 370 3.97 -22.28 -5.80
CA GLY A 370 4.19 -21.16 -6.71
C GLY A 370 3.85 -19.82 -6.08
N ALA A 371 2.71 -19.75 -5.36
CA ALA A 371 2.29 -18.55 -4.65
C ALA A 371 3.31 -18.10 -3.58
N ILE A 372 3.77 -19.04 -2.73
CA ILE A 372 4.79 -18.75 -1.71
C ILE A 372 6.08 -18.23 -2.35
N HIS A 373 6.51 -18.83 -3.45
CA HIS A 373 7.69 -18.34 -4.17
C HIS A 373 7.50 -16.89 -4.63
N SER A 374 6.39 -16.59 -5.32
CA SER A 374 6.11 -15.25 -5.84
C SER A 374 5.99 -14.20 -4.74
N TYR A 375 5.27 -14.48 -3.66
CA TYR A 375 5.18 -13.53 -2.55
C TYR A 375 6.51 -13.32 -1.82
N ARG A 376 7.35 -14.36 -1.69
CA ARG A 376 8.70 -14.22 -1.14
C ARG A 376 9.59 -13.36 -2.04
N GLN A 377 9.45 -13.45 -3.36
CA GLN A 377 10.15 -12.55 -4.27
C GLN A 377 9.66 -11.10 -4.16
N ALA A 378 8.34 -10.90 -3.96
CA ALA A 378 7.76 -9.56 -3.77
C ALA A 378 8.29 -8.85 -2.51
N ILE A 379 8.46 -9.58 -1.40
CA ILE A 379 8.98 -9.03 -0.13
C ILE A 379 10.51 -8.88 -0.17
N GLY A 380 11.19 -9.65 -1.03
CA GLY A 380 12.63 -9.89 -1.00
C GLY A 380 12.95 -11.20 -0.26
N LYS A 381 14.10 -11.82 -0.60
CA LYS A 381 14.54 -13.16 -0.11
C LYS A 381 14.66 -13.21 1.43
N PHE A 382 13.53 -13.34 2.13
CA PHE A 382 13.49 -13.44 3.59
C PHE A 382 13.53 -14.90 4.09
N PHE A 383 14.24 -15.82 3.42
CA PHE A 383 14.20 -17.23 3.85
C PHE A 383 15.54 -17.97 3.73
N ALA A 384 16.57 -17.44 4.38
CA ALA A 384 17.71 -18.24 4.83
C ALA A 384 17.81 -18.32 6.37
N HIS A 385 16.72 -18.03 7.08
CA HIS A 385 16.73 -17.99 8.55
C HIS A 385 16.47 -19.36 9.21
N PHE A 386 15.74 -20.30 8.58
CA PHE A 386 15.25 -21.48 9.33
C PHE A 386 15.87 -22.83 8.98
N LEU A 387 16.75 -22.93 7.97
CA LEU A 387 17.43 -24.20 7.63
C LEU A 387 18.85 -24.33 8.21
N PHE A 388 19.39 -23.27 8.85
CA PHE A 388 20.76 -23.26 9.39
C PHE A 388 20.81 -22.73 10.83
N ALA A 389 19.87 -23.13 11.68
CA ALA A 389 19.84 -22.79 13.10
C ALA A 389 20.94 -23.47 13.95
N SER A 390 22.02 -23.99 13.35
CA SER A 390 23.10 -24.69 14.05
C SER A 390 24.48 -24.02 14.02
N ALA A 391 24.67 -22.82 13.45
CA ALA A 391 26.00 -22.19 13.49
C ALA A 391 26.03 -20.65 13.53
N THR A 392 26.46 -20.13 14.69
CA THR A 392 27.15 -18.84 14.96
C THR A 392 26.40 -17.50 14.87
N TYR A 393 26.38 -16.82 16.03
CA TYR A 393 25.71 -15.55 16.36
C TYR A 393 26.30 -14.25 15.77
N ILE A 394 27.42 -14.31 15.03
CA ILE A 394 28.06 -13.09 14.47
C ILE A 394 27.56 -12.79 13.05
N PHE A 395 27.04 -13.78 12.33
CA PHE A 395 26.44 -13.61 11.01
C PHE A 395 25.03 -12.98 11.05
N HIS A 396 24.39 -12.99 12.23
CA HIS A 396 23.06 -12.43 12.49
C HIS A 396 22.98 -10.94 12.12
N PHE A 397 24.02 -10.16 12.40
CA PHE A 397 24.01 -8.71 12.20
C PHE A 397 24.35 -8.28 10.76
N ILE A 398 25.18 -9.06 10.06
CA ILE A 398 25.64 -8.73 8.70
C ILE A 398 24.61 -9.18 7.65
N PHE A 399 23.94 -10.33 7.86
CA PHE A 399 22.98 -10.87 6.89
C PHE A 399 21.56 -10.30 7.01
N PHE A 400 21.23 -9.63 8.12
CA PHE A 400 19.97 -8.91 8.32
C PHE A 400 19.74 -7.81 7.26
N ASN A 401 20.81 -7.29 6.65
CA ASN A 401 20.76 -6.20 5.66
C ASN A 401 20.65 -6.65 4.18
N LEU A 402 20.67 -7.96 3.88
CA LEU A 402 21.25 -8.41 2.62
C LEU A 402 20.31 -8.67 1.44
N LEU A 403 18.98 -8.44 1.49
CA LEU A 403 18.11 -8.63 0.30
C LEU A 403 16.70 -8.01 0.47
N GLU A 404 16.63 -6.75 0.88
CA GLU A 404 15.36 -6.01 0.99
C GLU A 404 14.95 -5.44 -0.38
N VAL A 405 14.01 -6.07 -1.08
CA VAL A 405 13.47 -5.50 -2.33
C VAL A 405 12.37 -4.48 -2.04
N ASN A 406 11.54 -4.65 -1.00
CA ASN A 406 10.89 -3.57 -0.26
C ASN A 406 10.07 -4.19 0.89
N ARG A 407 10.29 -3.79 2.14
CA ARG A 407 9.54 -4.34 3.28
C ARG A 407 8.07 -3.85 3.35
N ARG A 408 7.67 -2.96 2.44
CA ARG A 408 6.48 -2.10 2.56
C ARG A 408 5.20 -2.65 1.92
N ASP A 409 5.25 -3.66 1.04
CA ASP A 409 4.03 -4.19 0.43
C ASP A 409 3.28 -5.14 1.38
N TYR A 410 2.28 -4.60 2.08
CA TYR A 410 1.44 -5.36 3.00
C TYR A 410 0.65 -6.48 2.30
N ARG A 411 0.35 -6.35 0.99
CA ARG A 411 -0.45 -7.35 0.25
C ARG A 411 0.31 -8.66 0.12
N ALA A 412 1.61 -8.59 -0.10
CA ALA A 412 2.47 -9.77 -0.16
C ALA A 412 2.55 -10.48 1.20
N TRP A 413 2.69 -9.71 2.30
CA TRP A 413 2.69 -10.26 3.66
C TRP A 413 1.37 -10.92 4.02
N TYR A 414 0.26 -10.26 3.69
CA TYR A 414 -1.08 -10.80 3.89
C TYR A 414 -1.33 -12.05 3.04
N GLY A 415 -0.95 -12.02 1.76
CA GLY A 415 -1.04 -13.16 0.85
C GLY A 415 -0.23 -14.37 1.34
N LEU A 416 0.97 -14.16 1.89
CA LEU A 416 1.70 -15.23 2.59
C LEU A 416 0.91 -15.77 3.78
N GLY A 417 0.38 -14.91 4.64
CA GLY A 417 -0.46 -15.31 5.78
C GLY A 417 -1.58 -16.25 5.33
N GLN A 418 -2.33 -15.85 4.30
CA GLN A 418 -3.41 -16.65 3.71
C GLN A 418 -2.91 -17.97 3.12
N THR A 419 -1.77 -17.98 2.41
CA THR A 419 -1.20 -19.23 1.87
C THR A 419 -0.86 -20.23 2.97
N TYR A 420 -0.25 -19.78 4.07
CA TYR A 420 0.13 -20.66 5.19
C TYR A 420 -1.09 -21.11 6.01
N GLU A 421 -2.13 -20.29 6.05
CA GLU A 421 -3.41 -20.65 6.64
C GLU A 421 -4.12 -21.76 5.85
N ILE A 422 -4.13 -21.69 4.51
CA ILE A 422 -4.62 -22.77 3.64
C ILE A 422 -3.80 -24.05 3.85
N LEU A 423 -2.48 -23.93 4.04
CA LEU A 423 -1.60 -25.04 4.38
C LEU A 423 -1.78 -25.58 5.81
N LYS A 424 -2.71 -25.02 6.60
CA LYS A 424 -2.99 -25.40 8.00
C LYS A 424 -1.77 -25.26 8.93
N MET A 425 -0.91 -24.29 8.65
CA MET A 425 0.24 -23.95 9.50
C MET A 425 0.02 -22.58 10.18
N PRO A 426 -0.78 -22.51 11.25
CA PRO A 426 -1.22 -21.23 11.83
C PRO A 426 -0.08 -20.43 12.48
N PHE A 427 1.00 -21.08 12.91
CA PHE A 427 2.17 -20.40 13.50
C PHE A 427 2.87 -19.47 12.50
N TYR A 428 3.12 -19.96 11.28
CA TYR A 428 3.73 -19.15 10.22
C TYR A 428 2.76 -18.07 9.72
N GLY A 429 1.48 -18.42 9.57
CA GLY A 429 0.43 -17.45 9.21
C GLY A 429 0.38 -16.26 10.18
N LEU A 430 0.42 -16.52 11.48
CA LEU A 430 0.43 -15.49 12.52
C LEU A 430 1.60 -14.52 12.39
N TYR A 431 2.81 -15.03 12.12
CA TYR A 431 3.99 -14.18 11.93
C TYR A 431 3.80 -13.21 10.76
N TYR A 432 3.33 -13.72 9.62
CA TYR A 432 3.14 -12.91 8.41
C TYR A 432 2.00 -11.90 8.56
N TYR A 433 0.89 -12.28 9.19
CA TYR A 433 -0.18 -11.34 9.52
C TYR A 433 0.26 -10.24 10.50
N LYS A 434 1.11 -10.58 11.47
CA LYS A 434 1.69 -9.57 12.38
C LYS A 434 2.57 -8.56 11.62
N GLN A 435 3.38 -9.01 10.65
CA GLN A 435 4.15 -8.09 9.80
C GLN A 435 3.22 -7.21 8.94
N ALA A 436 2.14 -7.77 8.38
CA ALA A 436 1.16 -6.99 7.62
C ALA A 436 0.47 -5.92 8.49
N GLN A 437 0.13 -6.25 9.75
CA GLN A 437 -0.46 -5.31 10.71
C GLN A 437 0.49 -4.16 11.07
N LEU A 438 1.80 -4.41 11.18
CA LEU A 438 2.78 -3.34 11.45
C LEU A 438 2.81 -2.29 10.34
N LEU A 439 2.61 -2.71 9.09
CA LEU A 439 2.54 -1.81 7.93
C LEU A 439 1.21 -1.03 7.87
N ARG A 440 0.11 -1.69 8.24
CA ARG A 440 -1.24 -1.08 8.27
C ARG A 440 -1.93 -1.32 9.62
N PRO A 441 -1.62 -0.49 10.64
CA PRO A 441 -2.19 -0.67 11.98
C PRO A 441 -3.70 -0.41 12.08
N HIS A 442 -4.22 0.37 11.14
CA HIS A 442 -5.62 0.83 11.08
C HIS A 442 -6.46 0.12 10.01
N ASP A 443 -5.98 -0.98 9.41
CA ASP A 443 -6.81 -1.79 8.50
C ASP A 443 -7.46 -2.93 9.30
N SER A 444 -8.80 -2.98 9.33
CA SER A 444 -9.55 -3.98 10.11
C SER A 444 -9.30 -5.41 9.62
N ARG A 445 -9.08 -5.60 8.31
CA ARG A 445 -8.89 -6.94 7.69
C ARG A 445 -7.65 -7.64 8.21
N MET A 446 -6.57 -6.89 8.41
CA MET A 446 -5.32 -7.43 8.95
C MET A 446 -5.50 -7.90 10.40
N VAL A 447 -6.26 -7.13 11.19
CA VAL A 447 -6.53 -7.44 12.60
C VAL A 447 -7.49 -8.63 12.73
N LEU A 448 -8.49 -8.71 11.85
CA LEU A 448 -9.41 -9.85 11.77
C LEU A 448 -8.67 -11.16 11.46
N ALA A 449 -7.86 -11.18 10.40
CA ALA A 449 -7.06 -12.35 10.04
C ALA A 449 -6.09 -12.77 11.16
N LEU A 450 -5.53 -11.81 11.89
CA LEU A 450 -4.71 -12.09 13.07
C LEU A 450 -5.54 -12.72 14.20
N GLY A 451 -6.76 -12.23 14.45
CA GLY A 451 -7.70 -12.81 15.41
C GLY A 451 -8.05 -14.25 15.07
N GLU A 452 -8.34 -14.54 13.80
CA GLU A 452 -8.65 -15.90 13.32
C GLU A 452 -7.43 -16.83 13.45
N ALA A 453 -6.23 -16.32 13.19
CA ALA A 453 -4.99 -17.07 13.39
C ALA A 453 -4.75 -17.38 14.89
N TYR A 454 -5.11 -16.48 15.81
CA TYR A 454 -5.04 -16.73 17.25
C TYR A 454 -6.11 -17.70 17.73
N GLU A 455 -7.33 -17.62 17.19
CA GLU A 455 -8.41 -18.58 17.47
C GLU A 455 -7.98 -20.00 17.07
N LYS A 456 -7.36 -20.16 15.89
CA LYS A 456 -6.79 -21.45 15.43
C LYS A 456 -5.61 -21.96 16.26
N GLN A 457 -5.00 -21.11 17.09
CA GLN A 457 -3.95 -21.48 18.04
C GLN A 457 -4.48 -21.65 19.48
N ASP A 458 -5.79 -21.66 19.69
CA ASP A 458 -6.46 -21.71 20.99
C ASP A 458 -6.07 -20.57 21.95
N LYS A 459 -5.52 -19.46 21.43
CA LYS A 459 -5.16 -18.26 22.20
C LYS A 459 -6.35 -17.30 22.25
N ILE A 460 -7.42 -17.72 22.92
CA ILE A 460 -8.72 -17.05 22.92
C ILE A 460 -8.63 -15.60 23.44
N GLN A 461 -7.86 -15.35 24.50
CA GLN A 461 -7.72 -14.01 25.10
C GLN A 461 -7.06 -13.00 24.16
N ASP A 462 -6.06 -13.42 23.38
CA ASP A 462 -5.42 -12.54 22.41
C ASP A 462 -6.28 -12.35 21.16
N ALA A 463 -7.06 -13.37 20.79
CA ALA A 463 -8.07 -13.26 19.73
C ALA A 463 -9.14 -12.21 20.09
N LEU A 464 -9.68 -12.23 21.31
CA LEU A 464 -10.64 -11.23 21.80
C LEU A 464 -10.09 -9.79 21.68
N LYS A 465 -8.84 -9.57 22.09
CA LYS A 465 -8.19 -8.26 21.95
C LYS A 465 -8.11 -7.82 20.49
N CYS A 466 -7.80 -8.75 19.58
CA CYS A 466 -7.74 -8.47 18.15
C CYS A 466 -9.13 -8.10 17.60
N TYR A 467 -10.16 -8.90 17.88
CA TYR A 467 -11.52 -8.60 17.41
C TYR A 467 -12.06 -7.29 17.99
N TYR A 468 -11.81 -7.01 19.27
CA TYR A 468 -12.18 -5.73 19.88
C TYR A 468 -11.48 -4.54 19.19
N LYS A 469 -10.17 -4.68 18.91
CA LYS A 469 -9.42 -3.68 18.14
C LYS A 469 -9.98 -3.51 16.72
N ALA A 470 -10.38 -4.60 16.06
CA ALA A 470 -10.98 -4.55 14.72
C ALA A 470 -12.30 -3.78 14.72
N CYS A 471 -13.14 -3.96 15.76
CA CYS A 471 -14.38 -3.21 15.92
C CYS A 471 -14.13 -1.70 16.07
N ASN A 472 -13.13 -1.31 16.88
CA ASN A 472 -12.78 0.10 17.11
C ASN A 472 -12.21 0.81 15.88
N VAL A 473 -11.50 0.07 15.03
CA VAL A 473 -10.91 0.58 13.78
C VAL A 473 -11.98 0.81 12.71
N GLY A 474 -13.15 0.19 12.85
CA GLY A 474 -14.22 0.22 11.87
C GLY A 474 -14.16 -1.01 10.99
N ASP A 475 -15.10 -1.93 11.19
CA ASP A 475 -15.15 -3.18 10.44
C ASP A 475 -15.70 -2.96 9.02
N ILE A 476 -14.91 -3.28 8.01
CA ILE A 476 -15.32 -3.19 6.60
C ILE A 476 -16.24 -4.36 6.21
N GLU A 477 -15.98 -5.55 6.74
CA GLU A 477 -16.67 -6.79 6.36
C GLU A 477 -17.89 -7.07 7.24
N GLY A 478 -17.96 -6.45 8.43
CA GLY A 478 -19.04 -6.64 9.40
C GLY A 478 -18.94 -7.95 10.20
N MET A 479 -17.86 -8.72 10.02
CA MET A 479 -17.65 -10.02 10.64
C MET A 479 -17.00 -9.96 12.02
N ALA A 480 -16.34 -8.85 12.39
CA ALA A 480 -15.58 -8.72 13.63
C ALA A 480 -16.48 -8.85 14.88
N LEU A 481 -17.63 -8.19 14.88
CA LEU A 481 -18.60 -8.25 15.98
C LEU A 481 -19.17 -9.66 16.16
N LEU A 482 -19.44 -10.35 15.05
CA LEU A 482 -19.92 -11.72 15.07
C LEU A 482 -18.86 -12.71 15.58
N LYS A 483 -17.61 -12.59 15.12
CA LYS A 483 -16.49 -13.40 15.63
C LYS A 483 -16.23 -13.14 17.11
N LEU A 484 -16.38 -11.89 17.56
CA LEU A 484 -16.30 -11.52 18.97
C LEU A 484 -17.43 -12.18 19.79
N ALA A 485 -18.68 -12.10 19.33
CA ALA A 485 -19.84 -12.63 20.03
C ALA A 485 -19.80 -14.16 20.14
N THR A 486 -19.46 -14.85 19.05
CA THR A 486 -19.28 -16.31 19.03
C THR A 486 -18.15 -16.77 19.95
N LEU A 487 -17.08 -15.98 20.12
CA LEU A 487 -16.02 -16.29 21.08
C LEU A 487 -16.45 -16.09 22.53
N TYR A 488 -17.22 -15.04 22.84
CA TYR A 488 -17.79 -14.87 24.18
C TYR A 488 -18.78 -15.99 24.52
N GLU A 489 -19.55 -16.46 23.53
CA GLU A 489 -20.41 -17.63 23.67
C GLU A 489 -19.61 -18.89 24.00
N LYS A 490 -18.49 -19.13 23.30
CA LYS A 490 -17.57 -20.25 23.61
C LYS A 490 -16.97 -20.17 25.02
N LEU A 491 -16.77 -18.95 25.55
CA LEU A 491 -16.27 -18.71 26.91
C LEU A 491 -17.37 -18.79 27.99
N GLY A 492 -18.65 -18.82 27.60
CA GLY A 492 -19.78 -18.79 28.53
C GLY A 492 -20.10 -17.40 29.11
N GLU A 493 -19.49 -16.34 28.58
CA GLU A 493 -19.75 -14.94 28.99
C GLU A 493 -20.99 -14.40 28.29
N HIS A 494 -22.17 -14.86 28.73
CA HIS A 494 -23.45 -14.58 28.09
C HIS A 494 -23.81 -13.08 28.02
N ASP A 495 -23.41 -12.28 29.01
CA ASP A 495 -23.72 -10.85 29.07
C ASP A 495 -22.96 -10.06 28.00
N HIS A 496 -21.65 -10.32 27.86
CA HIS A 496 -20.82 -9.70 26.82
C HIS A 496 -21.19 -10.18 25.42
N ALA A 497 -21.53 -11.48 25.28
CA ALA A 497 -22.01 -12.05 24.02
C ALA A 497 -23.31 -11.37 23.56
N ALA A 498 -24.29 -11.20 24.47
CA ALA A 498 -25.55 -10.55 24.14
C ALA A 498 -25.36 -9.08 23.76
N ALA A 499 -24.46 -8.35 24.44
CA ALA A 499 -24.13 -6.99 24.07
C ALA A 499 -23.56 -6.91 22.64
N ALA A 500 -22.58 -7.76 22.32
CA ALA A 500 -21.96 -7.82 20.99
C ALA A 500 -22.97 -8.22 19.88
N TYR A 501 -23.86 -9.18 20.14
CA TYR A 501 -24.93 -9.54 19.21
C TYR A 501 -25.97 -8.42 19.04
N SER A 502 -26.27 -7.66 20.10
CA SER A 502 -27.19 -6.52 20.03
C SER A 502 -26.60 -5.38 19.19
N ASP A 503 -25.31 -5.08 19.36
CA ASP A 503 -24.59 -4.09 18.55
C ASP A 503 -24.51 -4.53 17.07
N PHE A 504 -24.27 -5.82 16.83
CA PHE A 504 -24.27 -6.41 15.49
C PHE A 504 -25.62 -6.29 14.79
N VAL A 505 -26.71 -6.55 15.51
CA VAL A 505 -28.08 -6.41 14.98
C VAL A 505 -28.46 -4.95 14.74
N MET A 506 -27.97 -4.02 15.55
CA MET A 506 -28.22 -2.58 15.33
C MET A 506 -27.55 -2.05 14.05
N ASP A 507 -26.48 -2.70 13.57
CA ASP A 507 -25.78 -2.39 12.33
C ASP A 507 -26.44 -3.07 11.10
N GLU A 508 -27.79 -3.06 11.06
CA GLU A 508 -28.69 -3.71 10.09
C GLU A 508 -28.44 -3.34 8.60
N PHE A 509 -27.61 -2.31 8.33
CA PHE A 509 -27.32 -1.80 6.98
C PHE A 509 -26.08 -2.40 6.32
N ARG A 510 -25.36 -3.31 6.98
CA ARG A 510 -24.21 -4.00 6.40
C ARG A 510 -24.64 -5.32 5.76
N SER A 511 -24.10 -5.61 4.59
CA SER A 511 -24.40 -6.80 3.79
C SER A 511 -23.88 -8.06 4.49
N VAL A 512 -24.60 -8.52 5.50
CA VAL A 512 -24.28 -9.73 6.25
C VAL A 512 -25.12 -10.89 5.71
N ASP A 513 -24.52 -12.08 5.70
CA ASP A 513 -25.22 -13.34 5.45
C ASP A 513 -26.47 -13.45 6.33
N ARG A 514 -27.62 -13.68 5.69
CA ARG A 514 -28.92 -13.80 6.38
C ARG A 514 -28.93 -14.93 7.42
N THR A 515 -28.06 -15.92 7.25
CA THR A 515 -27.88 -17.09 8.12
C THR A 515 -27.29 -16.67 9.47
N GLU A 516 -26.20 -15.92 9.46
CA GLU A 516 -25.51 -15.44 10.66
C GLU A 516 -26.35 -14.43 11.44
N LEU A 517 -27.10 -13.59 10.74
CA LEU A 517 -28.07 -12.68 11.34
C LEU A 517 -29.21 -13.44 12.04
N SER A 518 -29.69 -14.54 11.44
CA SER A 518 -30.70 -15.41 12.05
C SER A 518 -30.19 -16.08 13.33
N HIS A 519 -28.91 -16.48 13.34
CA HIS A 519 -28.25 -17.05 14.51
C HIS A 519 -28.14 -16.03 15.65
N ALA A 520 -27.74 -14.79 15.35
CA ALA A 520 -27.66 -13.70 16.32
C ALA A 520 -29.03 -13.41 16.96
N TYR A 521 -30.10 -13.32 16.15
CA TYR A 521 -31.46 -13.12 16.67
C TYR A 521 -31.95 -14.28 17.54
N LYS A 522 -31.62 -15.52 17.16
CA LYS A 522 -31.92 -16.72 17.96
C LYS A 522 -31.22 -16.64 19.32
N TYR A 523 -29.93 -16.31 19.36
CA TYR A 523 -29.16 -16.20 20.59
C TYR A 523 -29.74 -15.13 21.53
N LEU A 524 -30.03 -13.93 20.99
CA LEU A 524 -30.63 -12.84 21.76
C LEU A 524 -32.00 -13.24 22.34
N THR A 525 -32.84 -13.92 21.55
CA THR A 525 -34.13 -14.42 22.02
C THR A 525 -33.98 -15.37 23.20
N GLN A 526 -33.06 -16.33 23.11
CA GLN A 526 -32.79 -17.28 24.21
C GLN A 526 -32.21 -16.58 25.45
N TYR A 527 -31.33 -15.61 25.26
CA TYR A 527 -30.73 -14.84 26.35
C TYR A 527 -31.77 -13.99 27.11
N HIS A 528 -32.61 -13.22 26.39
CA HIS A 528 -33.67 -12.44 27.03
C HIS A 528 -34.75 -13.31 27.68
N LEU A 529 -35.01 -14.51 27.13
CA LEU A 529 -35.90 -15.50 27.74
C LEU A 529 -35.35 -16.06 29.06
N LYS A 530 -34.01 -16.21 29.17
CA LYS A 530 -33.33 -16.58 30.43
C LYS A 530 -33.35 -15.44 31.45
N LYS A 531 -33.27 -14.17 31.02
CA LYS A 531 -33.36 -12.99 31.89
C LYS A 531 -34.80 -12.49 32.17
N GLU A 532 -35.81 -13.24 31.72
CA GLU A 532 -37.24 -12.91 31.88
C GLU A 532 -37.70 -11.57 31.27
N GLN A 533 -36.93 -11.03 30.31
CA GLN A 533 -37.27 -9.83 29.56
C GLN A 533 -38.18 -10.18 28.37
N LEU A 534 -39.44 -10.50 28.66
CA LEU A 534 -40.38 -11.11 27.71
C LEU A 534 -40.76 -10.21 26.51
N ASP A 535 -40.64 -8.89 26.63
CA ASP A 535 -40.94 -7.95 25.52
C ASP A 535 -39.83 -7.91 24.48
N GLN A 536 -38.58 -7.79 24.92
CA GLN A 536 -37.41 -7.83 24.03
C GLN A 536 -37.26 -9.21 23.40
N ALA A 537 -37.51 -10.28 24.17
CA ALA A 537 -37.51 -11.64 23.63
C ALA A 537 -38.56 -11.82 22.53
N ASN A 538 -39.77 -11.27 22.69
CA ASN A 538 -40.83 -11.35 21.68
C ASN A 538 -40.46 -10.55 20.41
N HIS A 539 -39.88 -9.37 20.56
CA HIS A 539 -39.41 -8.55 19.43
C HIS A 539 -38.37 -9.29 18.58
N TYR A 540 -37.32 -9.84 19.19
CA TYR A 540 -36.31 -10.60 18.45
C TYR A 540 -36.85 -11.93 17.89
N ALA A 541 -37.77 -12.60 18.60
CA ALA A 541 -38.41 -13.82 18.11
C ALA A 541 -39.30 -13.57 16.89
N GLN A 542 -40.00 -12.43 16.82
CA GLN A 542 -40.75 -12.02 15.63
C GLN A 542 -39.82 -11.75 14.44
N LYS A 543 -38.67 -11.09 14.68
CA LYS A 543 -37.63 -10.93 13.66
C LYS A 543 -37.04 -12.28 13.21
N CYS A 544 -36.94 -13.29 14.08
CA CYS A 544 -36.50 -14.63 13.68
C CYS A 544 -37.44 -15.33 12.67
N LEU A 545 -38.74 -14.97 12.63
CA LEU A 545 -39.72 -15.57 11.72
C LEU A 545 -39.52 -15.17 10.25
N THR A 546 -38.79 -14.07 10.00
CA THR A 546 -38.51 -13.62 8.63
C THR A 546 -37.49 -14.50 7.92
N PHE A 547 -36.78 -15.35 8.66
CA PHE A 547 -35.75 -16.26 8.15
C PHE A 547 -36.30 -17.69 8.11
N ASP A 548 -36.15 -18.37 6.97
CA ASP A 548 -36.71 -19.71 6.77
C ASP A 548 -36.01 -20.78 7.63
N GLU A 549 -34.71 -20.63 7.89
CA GLU A 549 -33.91 -21.60 8.67
C GLU A 549 -34.31 -21.64 10.15
N THR A 550 -34.54 -20.46 10.77
CA THR A 550 -34.88 -20.34 12.19
C THR A 550 -36.39 -20.31 12.45
N LYS A 551 -37.23 -20.45 11.42
CA LYS A 551 -38.68 -20.21 11.51
C LYS A 551 -39.41 -21.16 12.45
N GLU A 552 -39.12 -22.45 12.36
CA GLU A 552 -39.78 -23.46 13.21
C GLU A 552 -39.33 -23.33 14.67
N GLU A 553 -38.05 -23.07 14.90
CA GLU A 553 -37.52 -22.82 16.24
C GLU A 553 -38.08 -21.51 16.83
N ALA A 554 -38.23 -20.46 16.03
CA ALA A 554 -38.84 -19.20 16.44
C ALA A 554 -40.30 -19.37 16.86
N LYS A 555 -41.07 -20.22 16.17
CA LYS A 555 -42.45 -20.56 16.59
C LYS A 555 -42.46 -21.28 17.94
N VAL A 556 -41.51 -22.19 18.19
CA VAL A 556 -41.36 -22.86 19.49
C VAL A 556 -41.03 -21.84 20.58
N LEU A 557 -40.06 -20.94 20.33
CA LEU A 557 -39.69 -19.88 21.26
C LEU A 557 -40.86 -18.95 21.56
N LEU A 558 -41.64 -18.55 20.55
CA LEU A 558 -42.84 -17.72 20.75
C LEU A 558 -43.93 -18.41 21.59
N ARG A 559 -44.15 -19.72 21.40
CA ARG A 559 -45.06 -20.49 22.27
C ARG A 559 -44.57 -20.50 23.71
N THR A 560 -43.28 -20.74 23.93
CA THR A 560 -42.71 -20.72 25.29
C THR A 560 -42.77 -19.33 25.94
N ILE A 561 -42.64 -18.25 25.16
CA ILE A 561 -42.82 -16.88 25.64
C ILE A 561 -44.29 -16.64 26.03
N ALA A 562 -45.24 -17.10 25.22
CA ALA A 562 -46.67 -16.98 25.52
C ALA A 562 -47.06 -17.75 26.79
N GLU A 563 -46.60 -18.98 26.95
CA GLU A 563 -46.83 -19.77 28.17
C GLU A 563 -46.24 -19.11 29.42
N LYS A 564 -45.05 -18.51 29.31
CA LYS A 564 -44.45 -17.75 30.42
C LYS A 564 -45.21 -16.46 30.72
N ARG A 565 -45.72 -15.74 29.71
CA ARG A 565 -46.55 -14.54 29.92
C ARG A 565 -47.82 -14.86 30.70
N VAL A 566 -48.52 -15.94 30.30
CA VAL A 566 -49.74 -16.39 31.00
C VAL A 566 -49.45 -16.71 32.46
N LYS A 567 -48.33 -17.38 32.77
CA LYS A 567 -47.92 -17.65 34.17
C LYS A 567 -47.58 -16.39 34.97
N VAL A 568 -46.99 -15.37 34.33
CA VAL A 568 -46.69 -14.08 34.98
C VAL A 568 -47.99 -13.32 35.26
N GLU A 569 -48.95 -13.34 34.32
CA GLU A 569 -50.27 -12.75 34.51
C GLU A 569 -51.05 -13.46 35.64
N GLU A 570 -51.06 -14.80 35.65
CA GLU A 570 -51.67 -15.59 36.73
C GLU A 570 -51.04 -15.33 38.10
N THR A 571 -49.72 -15.14 38.18
CA THR A 571 -49.04 -14.81 39.44
C THR A 571 -49.26 -13.36 39.88
N SER A 572 -49.38 -12.41 38.96
CA SER A 572 -49.78 -11.02 39.31
C SER A 572 -51.21 -10.94 39.83
N MET A 573 -52.15 -11.69 39.24
CA MET A 573 -53.54 -11.74 39.69
C MET A 573 -53.69 -12.33 41.11
N VAL A 574 -52.81 -13.24 41.51
CA VAL A 574 -52.82 -13.83 42.87
C VAL A 574 -52.20 -12.90 43.92
N VAL A 575 -51.33 -11.96 43.53
CA VAL A 575 -50.73 -10.98 44.46
C VAL A 575 -51.64 -9.78 44.68
N ASP A 576 -52.43 -9.37 43.68
CA ASP A 576 -53.41 -8.30 43.83
C ASP A 576 -54.60 -8.71 44.72
N ASP A 577 -54.93 -10.00 44.81
CA ASP A 577 -55.99 -10.52 45.70
C ASP A 577 -55.56 -10.62 47.19
N MET A 578 -54.29 -10.35 47.54
CA MET A 578 -53.79 -10.43 48.92
C MET A 578 -53.29 -9.11 49.53
N ASN A 579 -53.42 -7.98 48.85
CA ASN A 579 -53.04 -6.67 49.38
C ASN A 579 -54.13 -5.60 49.16
N GLU A 580 -55.28 -5.76 49.81
CA GLU A 580 -56.15 -4.62 50.14
C GLU A 580 -55.68 -3.98 51.46
N THR A 581 -54.67 -3.10 51.39
CA THR A 581 -54.56 -1.94 52.30
C THR A 581 -53.86 -0.77 51.58
N ASP A 582 -54.41 0.42 51.81
CA ASP A 582 -54.29 1.72 51.11
C ASP A 582 -52.93 2.20 50.55
N PRO A 583 -52.94 3.14 49.57
CA PRO A 583 -51.75 3.57 48.84
C PRO A 583 -50.95 4.62 49.61
N VAL A 584 -49.63 4.44 49.68
CA VAL A 584 -48.68 5.51 49.97
C VAL A 584 -47.86 5.79 48.71
N ILE A 585 -48.14 6.94 48.11
CA ILE A 585 -47.29 7.57 47.11
C ILE A 585 -46.07 8.12 47.84
N GLU A 586 -44.89 7.55 47.61
CA GLU A 586 -43.64 8.33 47.63
C GLU A 586 -42.51 7.64 46.85
N GLN A 587 -42.33 8.14 45.63
CA GLN A 587 -41.07 8.31 44.89
C GLN A 587 -39.97 7.24 45.04
N ARG A 588 -39.98 6.26 44.13
CA ARG A 588 -38.72 5.69 43.64
C ARG A 588 -38.32 6.41 42.36
N ALA A 589 -37.19 7.12 42.48
CA ALA A 589 -36.55 7.87 41.42
C ALA A 589 -36.44 7.05 40.13
N ARG A 590 -36.98 7.60 39.05
CA ARG A 590 -36.55 7.27 37.69
C ARG A 590 -35.08 7.61 37.58
N THR A 591 -34.22 6.60 37.65
CA THR A 591 -32.94 6.67 36.95
C THR A 591 -33.22 6.28 35.51
N ASP A 592 -33.53 7.28 34.70
CA ASP A 592 -33.35 7.20 33.25
C ASP A 592 -31.85 6.98 32.99
N ALA A 593 -31.44 5.72 33.04
CA ALA A 593 -30.21 5.26 32.44
C ALA A 593 -30.63 4.49 31.18
N THR A 594 -30.70 5.20 30.07
CA THR A 594 -30.39 4.59 28.78
C THR A 594 -29.12 3.74 28.96
N PRO A 595 -29.14 2.43 28.69
CA PRO A 595 -27.88 1.72 28.55
C PRO A 595 -27.27 2.27 27.26
N GLY A 596 -26.35 3.22 27.41
CA GLY A 596 -25.46 3.60 26.33
C GLY A 596 -24.83 2.32 25.80
N SER A 597 -25.16 1.98 24.56
CA SER A 597 -24.55 0.94 23.73
C SER A 597 -23.10 1.32 23.44
N GLN A 598 -22.28 1.32 24.47
CA GLN A 598 -20.83 1.38 24.36
C GLN A 598 -20.29 0.21 25.16
N LEU A 599 -19.74 -0.77 24.45
CA LEU A 599 -18.81 -1.75 24.98
C LEU A 599 -17.89 -1.04 26.00
N SER A 600 -18.11 -1.28 27.29
CA SER A 600 -17.26 -0.72 28.34
C SER A 600 -15.81 -1.13 28.06
N PRO A 601 -14.84 -0.20 28.14
CA PRO A 601 -13.45 -0.52 27.86
C PRO A 601 -13.01 -1.64 28.80
N MET A 602 -12.70 -2.78 28.20
CA MET A 602 -12.25 -3.97 28.89
C MET A 602 -11.02 -3.56 29.73
N ASN A 603 -11.00 -3.89 31.02
CA ASN A 603 -9.82 -3.72 31.90
C ASN A 603 -8.71 -4.68 31.45
N LEU A 604 -8.15 -4.42 30.27
CA LEU A 604 -7.05 -5.16 29.69
C LEU A 604 -5.77 -4.44 30.08
N SER A 605 -5.05 -5.00 31.06
CA SER A 605 -3.67 -4.61 31.32
C SER A 605 -2.83 -4.96 30.09
N PHE A 606 -2.49 -3.96 29.29
CA PHE A 606 -1.47 -4.08 28.27
C PHE A 606 -0.13 -4.22 28.98
N THR A 607 0.33 -5.44 29.22
CA THR A 607 1.75 -5.65 29.56
C THR A 607 2.55 -5.50 28.27
N PRO A 608 3.40 -4.48 28.12
CA PRO A 608 4.37 -4.47 27.05
C PRO A 608 5.44 -5.49 27.43
N THR A 609 5.43 -6.68 26.82
CA THR A 609 6.61 -7.54 26.90
C THR A 609 7.64 -7.08 25.86
N PRO A 610 8.92 -7.00 26.24
CA PRO A 610 9.98 -6.31 25.51
C PRO A 610 10.34 -6.93 24.16
#